data_AF-A0A2W6XRW5-F1
#
_entry.id   AF-A0A2W6XRW5-F1
#
_cell.length_a   1.000
_cell.length_b   1.000
_cell.length_c   1.000
_cell.angle_alpha   90.00
_cell.angle_beta   90.00
_cell.angle_gamma   90.00
#
_symmetry.space_group_name_H-M   'P 1'
#
loop_
_entity.id
_entity.type
_entity.pdbx_description
1 polymer ?
#
loop_
_entity_poly.entity_id
_entity_poly.type
_entity_poly.pdbx_seq_one_letter_code
_entity_poly.pdbx_strand_id
1 'polypeptide(L)'
;MTKIEEVLNKIKTCRKNKGFSHEYMAYKLDISQASYTNIENQTSRLSAERLIQIAEILEEPVFRFFNEQVNNEKEEVLEASNDIRVLINELVKSKDTQINILRKLLEK
;
A
#
# COMPACT_ATOMS: atom_id res chain seq x y z
N MET A 1 -0.69 19.03 4.05
CA MET A 1 -1.37 18.10 4.97
C MET A 1 -0.30 17.54 5.91
N THR A 2 -0.48 17.61 7.21
CA THR A 2 0.50 17.06 8.18
C THR A 2 0.41 15.53 8.24
N LYS A 3 1.47 14.83 8.67
CA LYS A 3 1.46 13.35 8.80
C LYS A 3 0.31 12.84 9.66
N ILE A 4 -0.10 13.60 10.69
CA ILE A 4 -1.22 13.24 11.55
C ILE A 4 -2.58 13.44 10.86
N GLU A 5 -2.73 14.44 9.99
CA GLU A 5 -3.93 14.62 9.16
C GLU A 5 -4.13 13.43 8.20
N GLU A 6 -3.05 12.89 7.65
CA GLU A 6 -3.10 11.70 6.79
C GLU A 6 -3.60 10.47 7.56
N VAL A 7 -3.08 10.24 8.76
CA VAL A 7 -3.52 9.15 9.65
C VAL A 7 -5.00 9.29 10.00
N LEU A 8 -5.44 10.48 10.42
CA LEU A 8 -6.84 10.74 10.76
C LEU A 8 -7.77 10.59 9.55
N ASN A 9 -7.34 11.00 8.36
CA ASN A 9 -8.11 10.80 7.13
C ASN A 9 -8.24 9.32 6.76
N LYS A 10 -7.20 8.51 6.99
CA LYS A 10 -7.26 7.04 6.79
C LYS A 10 -8.22 6.38 7.78
N ILE A 11 -8.17 6.76 9.05
CA ILE A 11 -9.13 6.31 10.08
C ILE A 11 -10.56 6.65 9.63
N LYS A 12 -10.81 7.90 9.24
CA LYS A 12 -12.12 8.38 8.78
C LYS A 12 -12.62 7.63 7.56
N THR A 13 -11.75 7.39 6.58
CA THR A 13 -12.08 6.62 5.38
C THR A 13 -12.42 5.17 5.73
N CYS A 14 -11.61 4.52 6.56
CA CYS A 14 -11.85 3.16 7.00
C CYS A 14 -13.19 3.02 7.73
N ARG A 15 -13.46 3.90 8.69
CA ARG A 15 -14.73 3.94 9.42
C ARG A 15 -15.93 4.05 8.47
N LYS A 16 -15.88 4.97 7.51
CA LYS A 16 -16.95 5.15 6.52
C LYS A 16 -17.14 3.90 5.65
N ASN A 17 -16.06 3.26 5.21
CA ASN A 17 -16.12 2.04 4.41
C ASN A 17 -16.78 0.87 5.17
N LYS A 18 -16.60 0.81 6.50
CA LYS A 18 -17.30 -0.15 7.36
C LYS A 18 -18.73 0.24 7.72
N GLY A 19 -19.20 1.41 7.28
CA GLY A 19 -20.52 1.91 7.63
C GLY A 19 -20.67 2.32 9.11
N PHE A 20 -19.56 2.51 9.83
CA PHE A 20 -19.59 2.85 11.25
C PHE A 20 -19.91 4.32 11.46
N SER A 21 -20.89 4.61 12.31
CA SER A 21 -21.21 5.98 12.71
C SER A 21 -20.21 6.53 13.74
N HIS A 22 -20.23 7.84 13.98
CA HIS A 22 -19.42 8.44 15.04
C HIS A 22 -19.88 7.95 16.42
N GLU A 23 -21.18 7.77 16.61
CA GLU A 23 -21.79 7.22 17.83
C GLU A 23 -21.31 5.80 18.10
N TYR A 24 -21.26 4.95 17.06
CA TYR A 24 -20.79 3.58 17.19
C TYR A 24 -19.33 3.52 17.64
N MET A 25 -18.45 4.30 17.01
CA MET A 25 -17.03 4.35 17.39
C MET A 25 -16.84 4.88 18.80
N ALA A 26 -17.57 5.93 19.16
CA ALA A 26 -17.52 6.52 20.50
C ALA A 26 -17.99 5.53 21.57
N TYR A 27 -19.08 4.81 21.31
CA TYR A 27 -19.59 3.75 22.18
C TYR A 27 -18.54 2.65 22.37
N LYS A 28 -17.91 2.17 21.29
CA LYS A 28 -16.86 1.15 21.37
C LYS A 28 -15.60 1.61 22.09
N LEU A 29 -15.30 2.91 22.09
CA LEU A 29 -14.14 3.51 22.75
C LEU A 29 -14.43 3.96 24.19
N ASP A 30 -15.68 3.83 24.66
CA ASP A 30 -16.14 4.36 25.94
C ASP A 30 -15.85 5.88 26.10
N ILE A 31 -16.20 6.65 25.07
CA ILE A 31 -16.09 8.12 25.06
C ILE A 31 -17.36 8.76 24.52
N SER A 32 -17.49 10.08 24.68
CA SER A 32 -18.59 10.81 24.05
C SER A 32 -18.44 10.86 22.52
N GLN A 33 -19.56 10.93 21.81
CA GLN A 33 -19.55 11.15 20.36
C GLN A 33 -18.75 12.39 19.97
N ALA A 34 -18.93 13.50 20.70
CA ALA A 34 -18.20 14.74 20.47
C ALA A 34 -16.69 14.55 20.60
N SER A 35 -16.23 13.76 21.59
CA SER A 35 -14.82 13.40 21.77
C SER A 35 -14.28 12.66 20.54
N TYR A 36 -15.00 11.67 20.02
CA TYR A 36 -14.56 10.95 18.81
C TYR A 36 -14.55 11.84 17.56
N THR A 37 -15.57 12.67 17.38
CA THR A 37 -15.63 13.67 16.30
C THR A 37 -14.44 14.63 16.36
N ASN A 38 -14.06 15.06 17.57
CA ASN A 38 -12.91 15.93 17.78
C ASN A 38 -11.58 15.24 17.47
N ILE A 39 -11.48 13.92 17.64
CA ILE A 39 -10.31 13.15 17.22
C ILE A 39 -10.21 13.17 15.69
N GLU A 40 -11.28 12.79 14.98
CA GLU A 40 -11.27 12.77 13.51
C GLU A 40 -11.05 14.14 12.87
N ASN A 41 -11.50 15.22 13.53
CA ASN A 41 -11.33 16.59 13.07
C ASN A 41 -10.05 17.26 13.58
N GLN A 42 -9.17 16.52 14.27
CA GLN A 42 -7.88 17.00 14.79
C GLN A 42 -8.00 18.15 15.81
N THR A 43 -9.19 18.37 16.39
CA THR A 43 -9.38 19.35 17.46
C THR A 43 -9.00 18.79 18.83
N SER A 44 -8.76 17.48 18.91
CA SER A 44 -8.16 16.80 20.06
C SER A 44 -6.98 15.93 19.63
N ARG A 45 -6.04 15.71 20.56
CA ARG A 45 -4.86 14.86 20.29
C ARG A 45 -5.27 13.39 20.25
N LEU A 46 -4.87 12.69 19.19
CA LEU A 46 -4.91 11.23 19.12
C LEU A 46 -3.71 10.65 19.88
N SER A 47 -3.97 9.90 20.97
CA SER A 47 -2.92 9.14 21.67
C SER A 47 -2.62 7.82 20.95
N ALA A 48 -1.44 7.25 21.19
CA ALA A 48 -1.07 5.94 20.65
C ALA A 48 -2.01 4.83 21.15
N GLU A 49 -2.40 4.86 22.43
CA GLU A 49 -3.38 3.93 23.00
C GLU A 49 -4.72 4.00 22.27
N ARG A 50 -5.22 5.21 21.98
CA ARG A 50 -6.47 5.38 21.24
C ARG A 50 -6.35 4.94 19.80
N LEU A 51 -5.20 5.15 19.17
CA LEU A 51 -4.94 4.62 17.83
C LEU A 51 -5.02 3.08 17.79
N ILE A 52 -4.45 2.39 18.79
CA ILE A 52 -4.51 0.93 18.89
C ILE A 52 -5.96 0.45 19.04
N GLN A 53 -6.72 1.05 19.97
CA GLN A 53 -8.13 0.70 20.16
C GLN A 53 -8.98 0.97 18.91
N ILE A 54 -8.75 2.10 18.23
CA ILE A 54 -9.41 2.42 16.96
C ILE A 54 -9.08 1.35 15.90
N ALA A 55 -7.83 0.90 15.82
CA ALA A 55 -7.39 -0.13 14.90
C ALA A 55 -8.12 -1.47 15.16
N GLU A 56 -8.23 -1.86 16.43
CA GLU A 56 -8.97 -3.06 16.85
C GLU A 56 -10.46 -2.98 16.47
N ILE A 57 -11.13 -1.85 16.75
CA ILE A 57 -12.54 -1.65 16.40
C ILE A 57 -12.76 -1.68 14.89
N LEU A 58 -11.81 -1.12 14.14
CA LEU A 58 -11.83 -1.13 12.68
C LEU A 58 -11.34 -2.45 12.09
N GLU A 59 -10.87 -3.41 12.90
CA GLU A 59 -10.28 -4.69 12.49
C GLU A 59 -9.19 -4.50 11.41
N GLU A 60 -8.36 -3.48 11.59
CA GLU A 60 -7.25 -3.15 10.71
C GLU A 60 -5.96 -3.10 11.52
N PRO A 61 -4.82 -3.55 10.98
CA PRO A 61 -3.55 -3.41 11.67
C PRO A 61 -3.13 -1.93 11.71
N VAL A 62 -2.49 -1.51 12.81
CA VAL A 62 -2.14 -0.10 13.06
C VAL A 62 -1.31 0.51 11.92
N PHE A 63 -0.38 -0.25 11.33
CA PHE A 63 0.48 0.24 10.24
C PHE A 63 -0.30 0.71 9.01
N ARG A 64 -1.51 0.19 8.78
CA ARG A 64 -2.38 0.53 7.64
C ARG A 64 -2.84 1.98 7.65
N PHE A 65 -2.87 2.62 8.83
CA PHE A 65 -3.18 4.04 8.97
C PHE A 65 -1.99 4.96 8.67
N PHE A 66 -0.79 4.42 8.51
CA PHE A 66 0.39 5.18 8.10
C PHE A 66 0.59 5.04 6.60
N ASN A 67 1.18 6.04 5.96
CA ASN A 67 1.54 5.94 4.55
C ASN A 67 2.71 4.98 4.40
N GLU A 68 2.43 3.78 3.89
CA GLU A 68 3.45 2.89 3.34
C GLU A 68 4.00 3.51 2.06
N GLN A 69 5.17 4.13 2.17
CA GLN A 69 6.18 3.95 1.13
C GLN A 69 7.06 2.79 1.59
N VAL A 70 6.51 1.57 1.62
CA VAL A 70 7.34 0.36 1.60
C VAL A 70 7.43 -0.06 0.15
N ASN A 71 8.14 0.75 -0.66
CA ASN A 71 8.37 0.48 -2.08
C ASN A 71 9.70 -0.24 -2.32
N ASN A 72 10.46 -0.59 -1.28
CA ASN A 72 11.78 -1.20 -1.43
C ASN A 72 11.70 -2.57 -2.13
N GLU A 73 10.65 -3.37 -1.88
CA GLU A 73 10.50 -4.68 -2.52
C GLU A 73 10.04 -4.59 -3.98
N LYS A 74 9.36 -3.51 -4.39
CA LYS A 74 8.88 -3.35 -5.77
C LYS A 74 9.96 -2.80 -6.71
N GLU A 75 10.87 -1.96 -6.21
CA GLU A 75 11.97 -1.42 -7.00
C GLU A 75 13.01 -2.49 -7.36
N GLU A 76 13.46 -3.31 -6.40
CA GLU A 76 14.40 -4.42 -6.68
C GLU A 76 13.81 -5.45 -7.65
N VAL A 77 12.52 -5.80 -7.50
CA VAL A 77 11.84 -6.74 -8.40
C VAL A 77 11.68 -6.16 -9.81
N LEU A 78 11.50 -4.84 -9.94
CA LEU A 78 11.38 -4.17 -11.24
C LEU A 78 12.72 -4.09 -11.98
N GLU A 79 13.81 -3.81 -11.27
CA GLU A 79 15.16 -3.81 -11.85
C GLU A 79 15.58 -5.21 -12.31
N ALA A 80 15.41 -6.23 -11.46
CA ALA A 80 15.68 -7.61 -11.83
C ALA A 80 14.84 -8.07 -13.04
N SER A 81 13.58 -7.62 -13.13
CA SER A 81 12.72 -7.92 -14.29
C SER A 81 13.21 -7.28 -15.58
N ASN A 82 13.79 -6.08 -15.51
CA ASN A 82 14.35 -5.40 -16.67
C ASN A 82 15.60 -6.10 -17.18
N ASP A 83 16.50 -6.54 -16.29
CA ASP A 83 17.71 -7.26 -16.67
C ASP A 83 17.38 -8.60 -17.35
N ILE A 84 16.42 -9.35 -16.78
CA ILE A 84 15.92 -10.59 -17.39
C ILE A 84 15.37 -10.32 -18.79
N ARG A 85 14.61 -9.23 -18.97
CA ARG A 85 14.05 -8.85 -20.28
C ARG A 85 15.14 -8.53 -21.31
N VAL A 86 16.19 -7.82 -20.91
CA VAL A 86 17.34 -7.53 -21.79
C VAL A 86 18.03 -8.83 -22.20
N LEU A 87 18.30 -9.72 -21.24
CA LEU A 87 18.96 -11.01 -21.49
C LEU A 87 18.14 -11.90 -22.45
N ILE A 88 16.83 -11.94 -22.29
CA ILE A 88 15.92 -12.68 -23.19
C ILE A 88 16.02 -12.13 -24.61
N ASN A 89 16.00 -10.81 -24.79
CA ASN A 89 16.08 -10.20 -26.11
C ASN A 89 17.43 -10.48 -26.80
N GLU A 90 18.54 -10.45 -26.06
CA GLU A 90 19.86 -10.80 -26.59
C GLU A 90 19.93 -12.27 -27.00
N LEU A 91 19.37 -13.17 -26.19
CA LEU A 91 19.33 -14.60 -26.49
C LEU A 91 18.51 -14.89 -27.75
N VAL A 92 17.36 -14.22 -27.92
CA VAL A 92 16.53 -14.33 -29.13
C VAL A 92 17.32 -13.89 -30.37
N LYS A 93 17.99 -12.72 -30.31
CA LYS A 93 18.83 -12.24 -31.43
C LYS A 93 19.95 -13.22 -31.79
N SER A 94 20.59 -13.81 -30.78
CA SER A 94 21.63 -14.82 -31.00
C SER A 94 21.07 -16.06 -31.69
N LYS A 95 19.91 -16.55 -31.25
CA LYS A 95 19.22 -17.69 -31.88
C LYS A 95 18.78 -17.40 -33.32
N ASP A 96 18.26 -16.22 -33.60
CA ASP A 96 17.89 -15.82 -34.97
C ASP A 96 19.11 -15.81 -35.90
N THR A 97 20.25 -15.33 -35.38
CA THR A 97 21.51 -15.34 -36.12
C THR A 97 21.96 -16.77 -36.45
N GLN A 98 21.90 -17.68 -35.47
CA GLN A 98 22.24 -19.09 -35.67
C GLN A 98 21.31 -19.76 -36.70
N ILE A 99 20.00 -19.51 -36.61
CA ILE A 99 19.02 -20.04 -37.57
C ILE A 99 19.34 -19.56 -39.00
N ASN A 100 19.68 -18.28 -39.16
CA ASN A 100 20.04 -17.74 -40.47
C ASN A 100 21.33 -18.34 -41.04
N ILE A 101 22.33 -18.60 -40.19
CA ILE A 101 23.56 -19.29 -40.61
C ILE A 101 23.23 -20.72 -41.07
N LEU A 102 22.45 -21.46 -40.29
CA LEU A 102 22.04 -22.83 -40.61
C LEU A 102 21.25 -22.90 -41.92
N ARG A 103 20.31 -21.96 -42.14
CA ARG A 103 19.57 -21.86 -43.41
C ARG A 103 20.51 -21.68 -44.60
N LYS A 104 21.49 -20.78 -44.51
CA LYS A 104 22.48 -20.56 -45.58
C LYS A 104 23.37 -21.79 -45.85
N LEU A 105 23.61 -22.64 -44.84
CA LEU A 105 24.37 -23.87 -45.00
C LEU A 105 23.56 -24.98 -45.70
N LEU A 106 22.24 -24.98 -45.53
CA LEU A 106 21.32 -25.94 -46.15
C LEU A 106 20.94 -25.56 -47.60
N GLU A 107 21.16 -24.31 -47.99
CA GLU A 107 20.95 -23.80 -49.36
C GLU A 107 22.14 -24.07 -50.31
N LYS A 108 23.20 -24.74 -49.83
CA LYS A 108 24.33 -25.26 -50.63
C LYS A 108 24.17 -26.76 -50.86
#